data_AF-A0A960DPM8-F1
#
_entry.id   AF-A0A960DPM8-F1
#
_cell.length_a   1.000
_cell.length_b   1.000
_cell.length_c   1.000
_cell.angle_alpha   90.00
_cell.angle_beta   90.00
_cell.angle_gamma   90.00
#
_symmetry.space_group_name_H-M   'P 1'
#
loop_
_entity.id
_entity.type
_entity.pdbx_description
1 polymer ?
#
loop_
_entity_poly.entity_id
_entity_poly.type
_entity_poly.pdbx_seq_one_letter_code
_entity_poly.pdbx_strand_id
1 'polypeptide(L)'
;MENRSRQEAREHRHLHAHGPLPVASQRIERGLWWAVGAWAVLALLGVVLLWPGGRDDPAIPDEPRVEGQVESVAIQPCSGTSVEDLVDCRVLRVLVTSGPQAGTYATLEHAVTSSSARVPTAGDAIVLVASTGVDGTVY
;
A
#
# COMPACT_ATOMS: atom_id res chain seq x y z
N MET A 1 -13.84 61.65 52.96
CA MET A 1 -15.08 61.17 52.30
C MET A 1 -14.62 60.47 51.03
N GLU A 2 -14.09 59.24 51.08
CA GLU A 2 -14.78 57.98 51.37
C GLU A 2 -16.14 57.92 50.67
N ASN A 3 -16.20 57.40 49.44
CA ASN A 3 -17.20 56.38 49.16
C ASN A 3 -16.78 55.42 48.05
N ARG A 4 -16.99 54.16 48.38
CA ARG A 4 -16.66 52.91 47.72
C ARG A 4 -17.66 52.62 46.60
N SER A 5 -17.19 51.82 45.65
CA SER A 5 -17.92 50.71 45.02
C SER A 5 -18.76 50.98 43.77
N ARG A 6 -18.58 50.04 42.83
CA ARG A 6 -19.42 49.68 41.67
C ARG A 6 -19.12 50.39 40.36
N GLN A 7 -18.08 49.92 39.71
CA GLN A 7 -18.12 49.51 38.30
C GLN A 7 -16.84 48.69 38.10
N GLU A 8 -16.85 47.44 38.57
CA GLU A 8 -17.00 46.31 37.65
C GLU A 8 -16.12 46.50 36.43
N ALA A 9 -15.04 45.72 36.42
CA ALA A 9 -14.30 45.39 35.22
C ALA A 9 -15.29 44.98 34.13
N ARG A 10 -15.79 45.95 33.35
CA ARG A 10 -16.28 45.70 32.01
C ARG A 10 -15.05 45.30 31.23
N GLU A 11 -14.74 44.01 31.30
CA GLU A 11 -14.00 43.30 30.27
C GLU A 11 -14.68 43.69 28.95
N HIS A 12 -14.10 44.66 28.25
CA HIS A 12 -14.55 45.07 26.93
C HIS A 12 -14.14 43.92 26.00
N ARG A 13 -14.94 42.85 25.99
CA ARG A 13 -14.84 41.82 24.98
C ARG A 13 -15.30 42.42 23.66
N HIS A 14 -14.33 42.90 22.89
CA HIS A 14 -14.51 43.21 21.49
C HIS A 14 -14.72 41.90 20.73
N LEU A 15 -15.98 41.51 20.57
CA LEU A 15 -16.37 40.45 19.65
C LEU A 15 -16.36 41.03 18.24
N HIS A 16 -15.39 40.63 17.42
CA HIS A 16 -15.38 40.92 15.99
C HIS A 16 -16.44 40.05 15.31
N ALA A 17 -17.64 40.60 15.13
CA ALA A 17 -18.63 40.00 14.25
C ALA A 17 -18.17 40.18 12.81
N HIS A 18 -17.72 39.10 12.17
CA HIS A 18 -17.63 39.09 10.72
C HIS A 18 -19.06 39.16 10.17
N GLY A 19 -19.35 40.16 9.35
CA GLY A 19 -20.64 40.26 8.66
C GLY A 19 -20.94 38.99 7.86
N PRO A 20 -22.21 38.76 7.46
CA PRO A 20 -22.58 37.58 6.67
C PRO A 20 -21.61 37.45 5.49
N LEU A 21 -20.97 36.27 5.36
CA LEU A 21 -20.10 36.02 4.22
C LEU A 21 -20.89 36.31 2.95
N PRO A 22 -20.34 37.06 1.98
CA PRO A 22 -21.02 37.31 0.73
C PRO A 22 -21.40 35.95 0.12
N VAL A 23 -22.70 35.73 -0.10
CA VAL A 23 -23.19 34.53 -0.78
C VAL A 23 -22.48 34.46 -2.12
N ALA A 24 -21.74 33.37 -2.35
CA ALA A 24 -21.00 33.19 -3.58
C ALA A 24 -21.96 33.36 -4.76
N SER A 25 -21.61 34.23 -5.71
CA SER A 25 -22.47 34.44 -6.87
C SER A 25 -22.67 33.11 -7.60
N GLN A 26 -23.87 32.88 -8.15
CA GLN A 26 -24.20 31.65 -8.89
C GLN A 26 -23.20 31.34 -10.03
N ARG A 27 -22.50 32.36 -10.55
CA ARG A 27 -21.44 32.20 -11.56
C ARG A 27 -20.19 31.53 -10.98
N ILE A 28 -19.78 31.92 -9.78
CA ILE A 28 -18.63 31.34 -9.07
C ILE A 28 -18.95 29.91 -8.67
N GLU A 29 -20.15 29.67 -8.15
CA GLU A 29 -20.62 28.32 -7.80
C GLU A 29 -20.61 27.39 -9.02
N ARG A 30 -21.13 27.85 -10.16
CA ARG A 30 -21.14 27.07 -11.40
C ARG A 30 -19.74 26.82 -11.94
N GLY A 31 -18.85 27.82 -11.86
CA GLY A 31 -17.45 27.67 -12.25
C GLY A 31 -16.71 26.63 -11.39
N LEU A 32 -16.97 26.64 -10.08
CA LEU A 32 -16.40 25.67 -9.15
C LEU A 32 -16.85 24.23 -9.49
N TRP A 33 -18.15 24.03 -9.76
CA TRP A 33 -18.66 22.72 -10.15
C TRP A 33 -18.06 22.21 -11.46
N TRP A 34 -17.82 23.09 -12.44
CA TRP A 34 -17.10 22.73 -13.65
C TRP A 34 -15.66 22.31 -13.38
N ALA A 35 -14.95 23.03 -12.52
CA ALA A 35 -13.58 22.68 -12.14
C ALA A 35 -13.53 21.32 -11.42
N VAL A 36 -14.42 21.09 -10.46
CA VAL A 36 -14.53 19.81 -9.73
C VAL A 36 -14.88 18.68 -10.70
N GLY A 37 -15.85 18.89 -11.60
CA GLY A 37 -16.23 17.92 -12.62
C GLY A 37 -15.06 17.56 -13.54
N ALA A 38 -14.28 18.55 -14.00
CA ALA A 38 -13.10 18.32 -14.83
C ALA A 38 -12.03 17.48 -14.09
N TRP A 39 -11.74 17.79 -12.84
CA TRP A 39 -10.81 17.00 -12.02
C TRP A 39 -11.31 15.59 -11.73
N ALA A 40 -12.60 15.43 -11.46
CA ALA A 40 -13.21 14.11 -11.27
C ALA A 40 -13.08 13.25 -12.54
N VAL A 41 -13.31 13.82 -13.73
CA VAL A 41 -13.13 13.14 -15.01
C VAL A 41 -11.65 12.76 -15.22
N LEU A 42 -10.72 13.67 -14.96
CA LEU A 42 -9.28 13.36 -15.07
C LEU A 42 -8.85 12.28 -14.08
N ALA A 43 -9.36 12.29 -12.85
CA ALA A 43 -9.08 11.26 -11.86
C ALA A 43 -9.64 9.89 -12.30
N LEU A 44 -10.86 9.83 -12.82
CA LEU A 44 -11.44 8.60 -13.36
C LEU A 44 -10.66 8.10 -14.58
N LEU A 45 -10.26 8.99 -15.48
CA LEU A 45 -9.38 8.65 -16.59
C LEU A 45 -8.04 8.13 -16.10
N GLY A 46 -7.44 8.77 -15.09
CA GLY A 46 -6.21 8.29 -14.46
C GLY A 46 -6.41 6.91 -13.84
N VAL A 47 -7.50 6.68 -13.12
CA VAL A 47 -7.84 5.38 -12.54
C VAL A 47 -8.00 4.34 -13.63
N VAL A 48 -8.66 4.63 -14.75
CA VAL A 48 -8.90 3.69 -15.86
C VAL A 48 -7.63 3.44 -16.68
N LEU A 49 -6.87 4.48 -17.03
CA LEU A 49 -5.66 4.40 -17.84
C LEU A 49 -4.48 3.81 -17.08
N LEU A 50 -4.36 4.15 -15.80
CA LEU A 50 -3.34 3.60 -14.90
C LEU A 50 -3.89 2.38 -14.15
N TRP A 51 -5.13 1.96 -14.42
CA TRP A 51 -5.67 0.78 -13.77
C TRP A 51 -4.77 -0.38 -14.14
N PRO A 52 -4.21 -1.12 -13.16
CA PRO A 52 -3.47 -2.33 -13.45
C PRO A 52 -4.40 -3.51 -13.83
N GLY A 53 -5.63 -3.25 -14.28
CA GLY A 53 -6.56 -4.29 -14.74
C GLY A 53 -6.39 -4.48 -16.24
N GLY A 54 -6.04 -5.69 -16.62
CA GLY A 54 -5.20 -5.92 -17.79
C GLY A 54 -3.84 -6.49 -17.41
N ARG A 55 -3.58 -6.71 -16.11
CA ARG A 55 -2.98 -7.99 -15.78
C ARG A 55 -3.99 -9.09 -16.15
N ASP A 56 -4.11 -9.40 -17.45
CA ASP A 56 -3.80 -10.79 -17.79
C ASP A 56 -2.54 -11.03 -16.98
N ASP A 57 -2.53 -12.01 -16.07
CA ASP A 57 -1.27 -12.42 -15.48
C ASP A 57 -0.20 -12.28 -16.58
N PRO A 58 1.04 -11.88 -16.31
CA PRO A 58 2.04 -12.55 -17.09
C PRO A 58 1.77 -14.05 -16.82
N ALA A 59 0.88 -14.67 -17.60
CA ALA A 59 1.18 -15.87 -18.33
C ALA A 59 2.53 -15.53 -18.92
N ILE A 60 3.56 -15.69 -18.09
CA ILE A 60 4.76 -16.36 -18.51
C ILE A 60 4.17 -17.62 -19.15
N PRO A 61 4.02 -17.64 -20.49
CA PRO A 61 3.27 -18.68 -21.13
C PRO A 61 3.97 -20.00 -20.76
N ASP A 62 3.21 -20.92 -20.17
CA ASP A 62 3.61 -22.28 -19.78
C ASP A 62 4.53 -22.48 -18.56
N GLU A 63 4.79 -21.50 -17.69
CA GLU A 63 5.45 -21.85 -16.41
C GLU A 63 4.46 -22.52 -15.45
N PRO A 64 4.71 -23.79 -15.06
CA PRO A 64 3.79 -24.54 -14.21
C PRO A 64 3.66 -23.85 -12.85
N ARG A 65 2.41 -23.55 -12.46
CA ARG A 65 2.11 -23.02 -11.13
C ARG A 65 1.91 -24.18 -10.16
N VAL A 66 2.52 -24.06 -8.99
CA VAL A 66 2.35 -25.02 -7.90
C VAL A 66 1.89 -24.30 -6.63
N GLU A 67 1.14 -25.02 -5.81
CA GLU A 67 0.68 -24.53 -4.52
C GLU A 67 1.74 -24.82 -3.46
N GLY A 68 1.83 -23.95 -2.47
CA GLY A 68 2.67 -24.16 -1.31
C GLY A 68 2.09 -23.52 -0.04
N GLN A 69 2.63 -23.96 1.09
CA GLN A 69 2.30 -23.43 2.41
C GLN A 69 3.56 -22.91 3.08
N VAL A 70 3.50 -21.68 3.59
CA VAL A 70 4.61 -21.08 4.34
C VAL A 70 4.76 -21.83 5.67
N GLU A 71 5.91 -22.47 5.89
CA GLU A 71 6.22 -23.17 7.14
C GLU A 71 6.84 -22.20 8.15
N SER A 72 7.81 -21.40 7.70
CA SER A 72 8.52 -20.46 8.55
C SER A 72 8.96 -19.20 7.79
N VAL A 73 9.15 -18.14 8.56
CA VAL A 73 9.59 -16.83 8.08
C VAL A 73 10.70 -16.35 9.00
N ALA A 74 11.86 -16.04 8.44
CA ALA A 74 13.01 -15.49 9.15
C ALA A 74 13.49 -14.18 8.50
N ILE A 75 14.16 -13.33 9.27
CA ILE A 75 14.90 -12.17 8.72
C ILE A 75 16.39 -12.51 8.85
N GLN A 76 17.11 -12.43 7.74
CA GLN A 76 18.55 -12.67 7.67
C GLN A 76 19.16 -11.86 6.52
N PRO A 77 20.50 -11.70 6.46
CA PRO A 77 21.14 -11.11 5.29
C PRO A 77 20.73 -11.84 4.02
N CYS A 78 20.51 -11.09 2.95
CA CYS A 78 20.21 -11.69 1.63
C CYS A 78 21.38 -12.55 1.16
N SER A 79 21.09 -13.59 0.38
CA SER A 79 22.12 -14.41 -0.24
C SER A 79 23.11 -13.54 -1.04
N GLY A 80 24.40 -13.68 -0.76
CA GLY A 80 25.47 -12.88 -1.37
C GLY A 80 25.77 -11.54 -0.67
N THR A 81 25.11 -11.24 0.44
CA THR A 81 25.40 -10.07 1.30
C THR A 81 25.87 -10.53 2.69
N SER A 82 26.46 -9.61 3.45
CA SER A 82 26.79 -9.80 4.86
C SER A 82 26.01 -8.85 5.77
N VAL A 83 26.13 -9.05 7.09
CA VAL A 83 25.46 -8.20 8.08
C VAL A 83 25.94 -6.74 7.96
N GLU A 84 27.20 -6.55 7.56
CA GLU A 84 27.82 -5.25 7.37
C GLU A 84 27.22 -4.46 6.18
N ASP A 85 26.64 -5.15 5.19
CA ASP A 85 26.01 -4.51 4.04
C ASP A 85 24.64 -3.88 4.39
N LEU A 86 24.07 -4.24 5.56
CA LEU A 86 22.76 -3.77 6.03
C LEU A 86 21.61 -4.05 5.05
N VAL A 87 21.71 -5.14 4.30
CA VAL A 87 20.68 -5.61 3.35
C VAL A 87 20.02 -6.87 3.88
N ASP A 88 18.87 -6.71 4.53
CA ASP A 88 18.11 -7.82 5.08
C ASP A 88 17.05 -8.35 4.10
N CYS A 89 16.95 -9.68 4.06
CA CYS A 89 15.91 -10.43 3.39
C CYS A 89 14.99 -11.12 4.39
N ARG A 90 13.70 -11.11 4.06
CA ARG A 90 12.73 -12.02 4.61
C ARG A 90 12.84 -13.34 3.85
N VAL A 91 13.22 -14.38 4.57
CA VAL A 91 13.39 -15.72 4.02
C VAL A 91 12.21 -16.58 4.43
N LEU A 92 11.48 -17.04 3.43
CA LEU A 92 10.32 -17.90 3.58
C LEU A 92 10.74 -19.32 3.25
N ARG A 93 10.47 -20.24 4.18
CA ARG A 93 10.50 -21.67 3.89
C ARG A 93 9.08 -22.11 3.56
N VAL A 94 8.91 -22.69 2.38
CA VAL A 94 7.60 -23.03 1.83
C VAL A 94 7.57 -24.53 1.55
N LEU A 95 6.62 -25.24 2.14
CA LEU A 95 6.31 -26.61 1.77
C LEU A 95 5.52 -26.60 0.46
N VAL A 96 6.02 -27.24 -0.58
CA VAL A 96 5.31 -27.39 -1.85
C VAL A 96 4.21 -28.44 -1.68
N THR A 97 2.96 -28.11 -1.97
CA THR A 97 1.80 -28.98 -1.72
C THR A 97 1.19 -29.55 -2.99
N SER A 98 1.57 -29.08 -4.18
CA SER A 98 1.10 -29.62 -5.46
C SER A 98 2.19 -29.69 -6.53
N GLY A 99 1.91 -30.42 -7.62
CA GLY A 99 2.85 -30.61 -8.73
C GLY A 99 3.92 -31.68 -8.49
N PRO A 100 4.89 -31.82 -9.42
CA PRO A 100 5.91 -32.89 -9.39
C PRO A 100 6.82 -32.86 -8.16
N GLN A 101 6.93 -31.71 -7.50
CA GLN A 101 7.76 -31.51 -6.30
C GLN A 101 6.95 -31.46 -5.00
N ALA A 102 5.69 -31.91 -5.00
CA ALA A 102 4.90 -31.95 -3.78
C ALA A 102 5.64 -32.72 -2.66
N GLY A 103 5.70 -32.12 -1.47
CA GLY A 103 6.40 -32.63 -0.29
C GLY A 103 7.84 -32.11 -0.13
N THR A 104 8.37 -31.34 -1.08
CA THR A 104 9.68 -30.67 -0.93
C THR A 104 9.54 -29.29 -0.30
N TYR A 105 10.68 -28.70 0.10
CA TYR A 105 10.74 -27.34 0.59
C TYR A 105 11.42 -26.42 -0.43
N ALA A 106 10.78 -25.30 -0.73
CA ALA A 106 11.36 -24.18 -1.46
C ALA A 106 11.76 -23.07 -0.47
N THR A 107 12.82 -22.34 -0.81
CA THR A 107 13.27 -21.16 -0.06
C THR A 107 13.15 -19.92 -0.93
N LEU A 108 12.40 -18.93 -0.45
CA LEU A 108 12.22 -17.66 -1.15
C LEU A 108 12.83 -16.53 -0.33
N GLU A 109 13.62 -15.68 -0.96
CA GLU A 109 14.19 -14.49 -0.33
C GLU A 109 13.53 -13.23 -0.89
N HIS A 110 12.90 -12.44 -0.03
CA HIS A 110 12.30 -11.16 -0.38
C HIS A 110 12.97 -10.04 0.40
N ALA A 111 13.51 -9.04 -0.28
CA ALA A 111 14.08 -7.87 0.38
C ALA A 111 13.06 -7.22 1.34
N VAL A 112 13.50 -6.85 2.54
CA VAL A 112 12.66 -6.15 3.52
C VAL A 112 12.51 -4.69 3.08
N THR A 113 11.60 -4.46 2.14
CA THR A 113 11.26 -3.12 1.65
C THR A 113 10.02 -2.59 2.38
N SER A 114 9.85 -1.27 2.41
CA SER A 114 8.60 -0.62 2.82
C SER A 114 7.53 -0.81 1.74
N SER A 115 7.13 -2.05 1.48
CA SER A 115 6.03 -2.35 0.56
C SER A 115 4.69 -2.30 1.29
N SER A 116 3.64 -1.87 0.59
CA SER A 116 2.25 -1.94 1.06
C SER A 116 1.64 -3.35 0.93
N ALA A 117 2.41 -4.33 0.45
CA ALA A 117 1.95 -5.69 0.28
C ALA A 117 1.82 -6.41 1.63
N ARG A 118 0.86 -7.34 1.73
CA ARG A 118 0.72 -8.19 2.91
C ARG A 118 1.99 -9.02 3.07
N VAL A 119 2.61 -8.93 4.24
CA VAL A 119 3.75 -9.75 4.62
C VAL A 119 3.26 -11.19 4.87
N PRO A 120 3.81 -12.20 4.17
CA PRO A 120 3.44 -13.58 4.44
C PRO A 120 3.90 -14.02 5.83
N THR A 121 3.11 -14.91 6.42
CA THR A 121 3.28 -15.48 7.76
C THR A 121 3.22 -17.01 7.69
N ALA A 122 3.78 -17.68 8.69
CA ALA A 122 3.67 -19.13 8.79
C ALA A 122 2.19 -19.57 8.77
N GLY A 123 1.87 -20.58 7.96
CA GLY A 123 0.54 -21.09 7.70
C GLY A 123 -0.16 -20.49 6.47
N ASP A 124 0.33 -19.37 5.92
CA ASP A 124 -0.24 -18.78 4.70
C ASP A 124 -0.09 -19.73 3.50
N ALA A 125 -1.15 -19.83 2.70
CA ALA A 125 -1.10 -20.49 1.40
C ALA A 125 -0.57 -19.50 0.34
N ILE A 126 0.32 -19.98 -0.51
CA ILE A 126 0.93 -19.20 -1.59
C ILE A 126 0.98 -20.00 -2.88
N VAL A 127 1.02 -19.29 -4.01
CA VAL A 127 1.25 -19.89 -5.32
C VAL A 127 2.67 -19.57 -5.75
N LEU A 128 3.40 -20.61 -6.13
CA LEU A 128 4.75 -20.54 -6.66
C LEU A 128 4.70 -20.72 -8.17
N VAL A 129 5.61 -20.04 -8.85
CA VAL A 129 5.89 -20.30 -10.26
C VAL A 129 7.08 -21.25 -10.29
N ALA A 130 6.89 -22.46 -10.82
CA ALA A 130 7.95 -23.43 -10.95
C ALA A 130 8.65 -23.23 -12.30
N SER A 131 9.98 -23.25 -12.26
CA SER A 131 10.83 -23.01 -13.42
C SER A 131 11.68 -24.24 -13.73
N THR A 132 11.90 -24.53 -15.00
CA THR A 132 12.80 -25.62 -15.43
C THR A 132 14.16 -25.04 -15.79
N GLY A 133 15.21 -25.49 -15.10
CA GLY A 133 16.59 -25.22 -15.49
C GLY A 133 16.95 -25.86 -16.82
N VAL A 134 18.07 -25.44 -17.40
CA VAL A 134 18.59 -25.94 -18.69
C VAL A 134 18.83 -27.45 -18.72
N ASP A 135 19.03 -28.06 -17.55
CA ASP A 135 19.23 -29.50 -17.37
C ASP A 135 17.93 -30.30 -17.18
N GLY A 136 16.77 -29.64 -17.28
CA GLY A 136 15.44 -30.23 -17.08
C GLY A 136 15.01 -30.36 -15.61
N THR A 137 15.86 -29.95 -14.67
CA THR A 137 15.50 -29.88 -13.24
C THR A 137 14.47 -28.79 -13.00
N VAL A 138 13.38 -29.14 -12.30
CA VAL A 138 12.36 -28.17 -11.85
C VAL A 138 12.84 -27.52 -10.55
N TYR A 139 12.62 -26.22 -10.39
CA TYR A 139 12.87 -25.42 -9.19
C TYR A 139 11.64 -24.62 -8.81
#